data_AF-A0A534QH75-F1
#
_entry.id   AF-A0A534QH75-F1
#
_cell.length_a   1.000
_cell.length_b   1.000
_cell.length_c   1.000
_cell.angle_alpha   90.00
_cell.angle_beta   90.00
_cell.angle_gamma   90.00
#
_symmetry.space_group_name_H-M   'P 1'
#
loop_
_entity.id
_entity.type
_entity.pdbx_description
1 polymer ?
#
loop_
_entity_poly.entity_id
_entity_poly.type
_entity_poly.pdbx_seq_one_letter_code
_entity_poly.pdbx_strand_id
1 'polypeptide(L)'
;MYELLAFAFSLLLLSASPALGCNKHTDCGDGNPCTIDSCDQSSRTCRHVPAIDGTRCDDGNACTQSDTCAGGRCIGGQPIVCAAEDQCHAGVCDANTGRCSNVALPDGTACDDGNGCTQTDTCQAGACTGSNPVVCVPIDACHLAGTCDPATGICSNPSKDPVVCDAVDQCAMGGTCNPATGVCVTPPKPDGSPCNTGSHVACSVPDTCQGGTCVEGGGGDRDGDHVCDADDNCPDYANTDQGDLDRDGIGDACDGNDAKLIITSLSIRGSRRAGKYGSISAKGKFRIEPASPMQSFDSRGGITARVTDDLALDHTAKWEDTECRTLGRAIACRKDTEPFEVKFSAASSNPDVIKFSMRFPLLADPAVLHPPVSLTFTTHGIIDREGTIGACRDSSGAMRCRQP
;
A
#
# COMPACT_ATOMS: atom_id res chain seq x y z
N MET A 1 41.06 52.33 -48.65
CA MET A 1 41.37 53.16 -49.83
C MET A 1 41.00 52.35 -51.06
N TYR A 2 40.08 52.86 -51.89
CA TYR A 2 39.91 52.63 -53.36
C TYR A 2 40.03 51.18 -53.93
N GLU A 3 39.10 50.58 -54.70
CA GLU A 3 37.73 50.90 -55.16
C GLU A 3 36.92 49.58 -55.31
N LEU A 4 35.58 49.47 -55.32
CA LEU A 4 34.45 50.42 -55.32
C LEU A 4 33.90 50.95 -56.68
N LEU A 5 33.98 50.22 -57.81
CA LEU A 5 33.20 50.56 -59.04
C LEU A 5 32.90 49.36 -59.97
N ALA A 6 31.76 48.67 -59.77
CA ALA A 6 31.10 47.81 -60.79
C ALA A 6 29.66 47.41 -60.42
N PHE A 7 28.89 48.26 -59.72
CA PHE A 7 27.44 48.12 -59.67
C PHE A 7 26.82 48.79 -60.92
N ALA A 8 25.70 48.23 -61.40
CA ALA A 8 24.89 48.70 -62.53
C ALA A 8 25.43 48.47 -63.97
N PHE A 9 25.38 47.21 -64.43
CA PHE A 9 24.76 46.90 -65.75
C PHE A 9 24.37 45.41 -65.90
N SER A 10 23.25 44.98 -65.29
CA SER A 10 22.46 43.80 -65.70
C SER A 10 21.14 43.67 -64.92
N LEU A 11 20.34 44.74 -64.86
CA LEU A 11 18.93 44.63 -64.49
C LEU A 11 18.07 44.33 -65.73
N LEU A 12 18.42 43.29 -66.49
CA LEU A 12 17.59 42.79 -67.59
C LEU A 12 18.05 41.41 -68.09
N LEU A 13 18.19 40.45 -67.19
CA LEU A 13 18.09 39.01 -67.49
C LEU A 13 17.46 38.30 -66.28
N LEU A 14 16.16 38.56 -66.07
CA LEU A 14 15.27 37.45 -65.74
C LEU A 14 15.31 36.53 -66.97
N SER A 15 16.31 35.65 -67.04
CA SER A 15 16.20 34.46 -67.86
C SER A 15 15.12 33.63 -67.19
N ALA A 16 13.88 33.82 -67.64
CA ALA A 16 12.85 32.83 -67.50
C ALA A 16 13.49 31.47 -67.78
N SER A 17 13.35 30.52 -66.85
CA SER A 17 13.64 29.13 -67.15
C SER A 17 12.96 28.85 -68.48
N PRO A 18 13.69 28.45 -69.55
CA PRO A 18 13.02 28.07 -70.77
C PRO A 18 12.04 26.99 -70.37
N ALA A 19 10.76 27.20 -70.66
CA ALA A 19 9.78 26.15 -70.51
C ALA A 19 10.24 25.06 -71.47
N LEU A 20 10.94 24.04 -70.93
CA LEU A 20 11.27 22.83 -71.64
C LEU A 20 9.93 22.13 -71.87
N GLY A 21 9.27 22.54 -72.94
CA GLY A 21 8.13 21.84 -73.46
C GLY A 21 8.55 20.41 -73.78
N CYS A 22 7.64 19.49 -73.53
CA CYS A 22 7.88 18.07 -73.73
C CYS A 22 8.19 17.76 -75.21
N ASN A 23 9.01 16.74 -75.44
CA ASN A 23 9.33 16.23 -76.78
C ASN A 23 8.79 14.81 -76.98
N LYS A 24 8.53 14.06 -75.90
CA LYS A 24 7.88 12.75 -75.87
C LYS A 24 6.97 12.65 -74.63
N HIS A 25 5.99 11.73 -74.65
CA HIS A 25 5.05 11.55 -73.54
C HIS A 25 5.75 11.25 -72.19
N THR A 26 6.88 10.53 -72.22
CA THR A 26 7.66 10.23 -71.00
C THR A 26 8.45 11.42 -70.44
N ASP A 27 8.49 12.58 -71.11
CA ASP A 27 9.00 13.82 -70.50
C ASP A 27 7.95 14.46 -69.56
N CYS A 28 6.70 14.01 -69.63
CA CYS A 28 5.58 14.53 -68.84
C CYS A 28 5.25 13.70 -67.59
N GLY A 29 6.15 12.81 -67.15
CA GLY A 29 5.94 12.01 -65.96
C GLY A 29 5.72 12.88 -64.72
N ASP A 30 4.51 12.92 -64.17
CA ASP A 30 4.22 13.63 -62.91
C ASP A 30 4.47 12.78 -61.66
N GLY A 31 4.72 11.48 -61.84
CA GLY A 31 4.97 10.51 -60.79
C GLY A 31 3.71 9.88 -60.18
N ASN A 32 2.52 10.25 -60.66
CA ASN A 32 1.26 9.65 -60.24
C ASN A 32 0.89 8.47 -61.17
N PRO A 33 0.84 7.22 -60.67
CA PRO A 33 0.48 6.07 -61.50
C PRO A 33 -0.98 6.08 -61.99
N CYS A 34 -1.82 6.98 -61.46
CA CYS A 34 -3.22 7.16 -61.84
C CYS A 34 -3.47 8.30 -62.83
N THR A 35 -2.42 8.83 -63.46
CA THR A 35 -2.50 9.74 -64.59
C THR A 35 -1.87 9.11 -65.84
N ILE A 36 -2.53 9.31 -66.98
CA ILE A 36 -1.98 9.02 -68.31
C ILE A 36 -1.34 10.30 -68.79
N ASP A 37 -0.02 10.35 -68.64
CA ASP A 37 0.80 11.51 -68.99
C ASP A 37 1.06 11.56 -70.49
N SER A 38 0.75 12.70 -71.10
CA SER A 38 0.85 12.88 -72.54
C SER A 38 1.40 14.24 -72.92
N CYS A 39 2.33 14.25 -73.86
CA CYS A 39 2.82 15.47 -74.49
C CYS A 39 1.94 15.86 -75.68
N ASP A 40 1.35 17.05 -75.66
CA ASP A 40 0.82 17.66 -76.88
C ASP A 40 2.00 18.20 -77.70
N GLN A 41 2.29 17.54 -78.83
CA GLN A 41 3.41 17.88 -79.69
C GLN A 41 3.27 19.24 -80.40
N SER A 42 2.05 19.81 -80.44
CA SER A 42 1.75 21.08 -81.13
C SER A 42 2.02 22.28 -80.24
N SER A 43 1.61 22.21 -78.98
CA SER A 43 1.85 23.24 -77.95
C SER A 43 3.11 23.00 -77.13
N ARG A 44 3.68 21.78 -77.20
CA ARG A 44 4.73 21.23 -76.31
C ARG A 44 4.35 21.28 -74.83
N THR A 45 3.06 21.16 -74.50
CA THR A 45 2.56 21.15 -73.11
C THR A 45 2.22 19.74 -72.64
N CYS A 46 2.54 19.44 -71.39
CA CYS A 46 2.09 18.22 -70.74
C CYS A 46 0.60 18.27 -70.39
N ARG A 47 -0.08 17.13 -70.59
CA ARG A 47 -1.47 16.89 -70.24
C ARG A 47 -1.54 15.59 -69.46
N HIS A 48 -2.10 15.69 -68.26
CA HIS A 48 -2.31 14.58 -67.33
C HIS A 48 -3.81 14.26 -67.33
N VAL A 49 -4.18 13.03 -67.67
CA VAL A 49 -5.59 12.59 -67.71
C VAL A 49 -5.78 11.49 -66.68
N PRO A 50 -6.84 11.50 -65.85
CA PRO A 50 -7.15 10.36 -64.99
C PRO A 50 -7.11 9.03 -65.75
N ALA A 51 -6.37 8.07 -65.22
CA ALA A 51 -6.41 6.68 -65.66
C ALA A 51 -7.80 6.09 -65.41
N ILE A 52 -8.10 4.95 -66.05
CA ILE A 52 -9.39 4.27 -65.89
C ILE A 52 -9.53 3.77 -64.44
N ASP A 53 -10.67 4.04 -63.81
CA ASP A 53 -10.95 3.56 -62.45
C ASP A 53 -10.82 2.03 -62.37
N GLY A 54 -10.17 1.52 -61.32
CA GLY A 54 -9.81 0.11 -61.19
C GLY A 54 -8.47 -0.29 -61.84
N THR A 55 -7.77 0.61 -62.53
CA THR A 55 -6.37 0.38 -62.96
C THR A 55 -5.49 0.15 -61.72
N ARG A 56 -4.63 -0.88 -61.74
CA ARG A 56 -3.72 -1.17 -60.62
C ARG A 56 -2.71 -0.04 -60.45
N CYS A 57 -2.52 0.41 -59.22
CA CYS A 57 -1.49 1.34 -58.80
C CYS A 57 -0.81 0.83 -57.52
N ASP A 58 -0.06 1.71 -56.87
CA ASP A 58 0.56 1.53 -55.55
C ASP A 58 0.39 2.91 -54.87
N ASP A 59 -0.25 2.96 -53.69
CA ASP A 59 -0.45 4.23 -52.96
C ASP A 59 0.68 4.56 -51.99
N GLY A 60 1.73 3.71 -51.93
CA GLY A 60 2.85 3.81 -51.03
C GLY A 60 2.61 3.22 -49.64
N ASN A 61 1.42 2.65 -49.38
CA ASN A 61 1.08 2.02 -48.11
C ASN A 61 1.17 0.49 -48.20
N ALA A 62 2.24 -0.08 -47.67
CA ALA A 62 2.45 -1.53 -47.63
C ALA A 62 1.40 -2.29 -46.77
N CYS A 63 0.51 -1.60 -46.07
CA CYS A 63 -0.65 -2.19 -45.41
C CYS A 63 -1.86 -2.39 -46.33
N THR A 64 -1.80 -2.01 -47.60
CA THR A 64 -2.83 -2.32 -48.61
C THR A 64 -2.24 -3.21 -49.71
N GLN A 65 -3.05 -4.14 -50.23
CA GLN A 65 -2.59 -5.27 -51.06
C GLN A 65 -3.07 -5.17 -52.52
N SER A 66 -4.09 -4.35 -52.78
CA SER A 66 -4.75 -4.28 -54.09
C SER A 66 -5.20 -2.86 -54.43
N ASP A 67 -4.23 -1.96 -54.55
CA ASP A 67 -4.50 -0.55 -54.75
C ASP A 67 -4.94 -0.26 -56.18
N THR A 68 -5.91 0.64 -56.31
CA THR A 68 -6.56 0.94 -57.59
C THR A 68 -6.75 2.43 -57.78
N CYS A 69 -6.76 2.86 -59.03
CA CYS A 69 -7.08 4.23 -59.36
C CYS A 69 -8.58 4.50 -59.17
N ALA A 70 -8.90 5.64 -58.57
CA ALA A 70 -10.24 6.20 -58.50
C ALA A 70 -10.17 7.73 -58.69
N GLY A 71 -10.78 8.25 -59.75
CA GLY A 71 -10.83 9.70 -60.02
C GLY A 71 -9.45 10.35 -60.20
N GLY A 72 -8.48 9.61 -60.75
CA GLY A 72 -7.10 10.09 -60.97
C GLY A 72 -6.18 10.04 -59.75
N ARG A 73 -6.62 9.43 -58.65
CA ARG A 73 -5.80 9.19 -57.44
C ARG A 73 -5.69 7.68 -57.20
N CYS A 74 -4.54 7.23 -56.70
CA CYS A 74 -4.45 5.86 -56.18
C CYS A 74 -5.16 5.77 -54.82
N ILE A 75 -5.93 4.71 -54.61
CA ILE A 75 -6.58 4.39 -53.34
C ILE A 75 -6.20 2.97 -52.90
N GLY A 76 -5.72 2.85 -51.66
CA GLY A 76 -5.36 1.58 -51.05
C GLY A 76 -6.54 0.61 -50.95
N GLY A 77 -6.30 -0.66 -51.30
CA GLY A 77 -7.32 -1.71 -51.29
C GLY A 77 -6.91 -2.96 -50.51
N GLN A 78 -7.88 -3.69 -49.96
CA GLN A 78 -7.68 -4.93 -49.17
C GLN A 78 -6.65 -4.75 -48.03
N PRO A 79 -6.99 -3.96 -46.98
CA PRO A 79 -6.07 -3.67 -45.90
C PRO A 79 -5.64 -4.93 -45.13
N ILE A 80 -4.37 -4.99 -44.74
CA ILE A 80 -3.82 -6.00 -43.84
C ILE A 80 -4.45 -5.82 -42.47
N VAL A 81 -5.27 -6.79 -42.06
CA VAL A 81 -5.88 -6.82 -40.72
C VAL A 81 -4.91 -7.52 -39.77
N CYS A 82 -4.27 -6.74 -38.90
CA CYS A 82 -3.48 -7.27 -37.80
C CYS A 82 -4.41 -7.62 -36.63
N ALA A 83 -4.42 -8.89 -36.22
CA ALA A 83 -5.12 -9.29 -35.01
C ALA A 83 -4.38 -8.74 -33.77
N ALA A 84 -5.15 -8.35 -32.75
CA ALA A 84 -4.63 -8.11 -31.42
C ALA A 84 -4.12 -9.43 -30.79
N GLU A 85 -3.12 -9.33 -29.92
CA GLU A 85 -2.59 -10.48 -29.15
C GLU A 85 -3.57 -10.90 -28.04
N ASP A 86 -4.10 -9.91 -27.34
CA ASP A 86 -5.02 -10.04 -26.21
C ASP A 86 -5.88 -8.77 -26.09
N GLN A 87 -6.63 -8.63 -24.99
CA GLN A 87 -7.51 -7.48 -24.72
C GLN A 87 -6.75 -6.16 -24.44
N CYS A 88 -5.46 -6.23 -24.15
CA CYS A 88 -4.60 -5.10 -23.80
C CYS A 88 -3.61 -4.69 -24.90
N HIS A 89 -3.73 -5.28 -26.09
CA HIS A 89 -2.93 -4.93 -27.26
C HIS A 89 -3.80 -4.59 -28.46
N ALA A 90 -3.34 -3.66 -29.30
CA ALA A 90 -3.88 -3.42 -30.63
C ALA A 90 -2.92 -3.96 -31.70
N GLY A 91 -3.46 -4.73 -32.66
CA GLY A 91 -2.73 -5.11 -33.85
C GLY A 91 -2.60 -3.91 -34.80
N VAL A 92 -1.38 -3.42 -34.99
CA VAL A 92 -1.07 -2.26 -35.86
C VAL A 92 -0.16 -2.69 -37.00
N CYS A 93 -0.55 -2.34 -38.23
CA CYS A 93 0.26 -2.54 -39.43
C CYS A 93 1.17 -1.32 -39.68
N ASP A 94 2.46 -1.55 -39.89
CA ASP A 94 3.41 -0.51 -40.31
C ASP A 94 3.27 -0.21 -41.81
N ALA A 95 2.88 1.03 -42.14
CA ALA A 95 2.57 1.46 -43.50
C ALA A 95 3.76 1.42 -44.49
N ASN A 96 5.00 1.32 -44.02
CA ASN A 96 6.19 1.27 -44.89
C ASN A 96 6.63 -0.16 -45.20
N THR A 97 6.29 -1.12 -44.34
CA THR A 97 6.78 -2.51 -44.38
C THR A 97 5.69 -3.57 -44.48
N GLY A 98 4.43 -3.21 -44.26
CA GLY A 98 3.28 -4.13 -44.24
C GLY A 98 3.31 -5.09 -43.04
N ARG A 99 4.19 -4.86 -42.07
CA ARG A 99 4.41 -5.77 -40.94
C ARG A 99 3.46 -5.45 -39.80
N CYS A 100 2.77 -6.49 -39.32
CA CYS A 100 1.99 -6.39 -38.08
C CYS A 100 2.89 -6.32 -36.83
N SER A 101 2.45 -5.52 -35.87
CA SER A 101 3.01 -5.37 -34.54
C SER A 101 1.89 -5.26 -33.51
N ASN A 102 2.13 -5.70 -32.28
CA ASN A 102 1.19 -5.54 -31.17
C ASN A 102 1.66 -4.36 -30.32
N VAL A 103 0.81 -3.35 -30.20
CA VAL A 103 1.08 -2.15 -29.39
C VAL A 103 0.18 -2.19 -28.16
N ALA A 104 0.78 -2.06 -26.97
CA ALA A 104 0.01 -2.03 -25.73
C ALA A 104 -0.99 -0.86 -25.75
N LEU A 105 -2.22 -1.13 -25.33
CA LEU A 105 -3.26 -0.13 -25.13
C LEU A 105 -2.93 0.76 -23.92
N PRO A 106 -3.50 1.98 -23.84
CA PRO A 106 -3.27 2.87 -22.71
C PRO A 106 -3.65 2.24 -21.36
N ASP A 107 -2.87 2.56 -20.33
CA ASP A 107 -3.20 2.18 -18.96
C ASP A 107 -4.62 2.65 -18.58
N GLY A 108 -5.39 1.79 -17.91
CA GLY A 108 -6.80 2.04 -17.59
C GLY A 108 -7.79 1.63 -18.69
N THR A 109 -7.34 1.08 -19.82
CA THR A 109 -8.24 0.46 -20.80
C THR A 109 -8.92 -0.76 -20.18
N ALA A 110 -10.25 -0.87 -20.31
CA ALA A 110 -11.01 -1.98 -19.74
C ALA A 110 -10.66 -3.32 -20.41
N CYS A 111 -10.51 -4.35 -19.60
CA CYS A 111 -10.28 -5.74 -20.01
C CYS A 111 -10.99 -6.68 -19.02
N ASP A 112 -10.69 -7.98 -19.05
CA ASP A 112 -11.15 -9.01 -18.13
C ASP A 112 -9.94 -9.91 -17.85
N ASP A 113 -9.51 -10.03 -16.58
CA ASP A 113 -8.33 -10.82 -16.21
C ASP A 113 -8.66 -12.30 -15.90
N GLY A 114 -9.96 -12.65 -15.96
CA GLY A 114 -10.49 -13.97 -15.68
C GLY A 114 -10.75 -14.27 -14.19
N ASN A 115 -10.57 -13.29 -13.29
CA ASN A 115 -10.79 -13.43 -11.86
C ASN A 115 -12.11 -12.78 -11.43
N GLY A 116 -13.15 -13.58 -11.17
CA GLY A 116 -14.43 -13.08 -10.66
C GLY A 116 -14.35 -12.38 -9.30
N CYS A 117 -13.22 -12.46 -8.60
CA CYS A 117 -12.98 -11.74 -7.34
C CYS A 117 -12.43 -10.33 -7.50
N THR A 118 -12.22 -9.83 -8.72
CA THR A 118 -11.95 -8.41 -9.00
C THR A 118 -13.17 -7.75 -9.63
N GLN A 119 -13.46 -6.51 -9.22
CA GLN A 119 -14.66 -5.78 -9.66
C GLN A 119 -14.36 -4.76 -10.76
N THR A 120 -13.08 -4.56 -11.10
CA THR A 120 -12.64 -3.57 -12.10
C THR A 120 -11.30 -4.00 -12.66
N ASP A 121 -11.30 -4.47 -13.90
CA ASP A 121 -10.11 -4.98 -14.56
C ASP A 121 -9.65 -4.00 -15.63
N THR A 122 -8.37 -3.66 -15.59
CA THR A 122 -7.78 -2.67 -16.50
C THR A 122 -6.40 -3.09 -16.95
N CYS A 123 -6.08 -2.76 -18.19
CA CYS A 123 -4.75 -2.89 -18.73
C CYS A 123 -3.79 -1.99 -17.97
N GLN A 124 -2.67 -2.55 -17.52
CA GLN A 124 -1.60 -1.86 -16.83
C GLN A 124 -0.26 -2.38 -17.39
N ALA A 125 0.51 -1.50 -18.04
CA ALA A 125 1.76 -1.84 -18.73
C ALA A 125 1.64 -3.02 -19.73
N GLY A 126 0.49 -3.14 -20.40
CA GLY A 126 0.21 -4.18 -21.41
C GLY A 126 -0.34 -5.50 -20.86
N ALA A 127 -0.42 -5.69 -19.54
CA ALA A 127 -1.10 -6.84 -18.93
C ALA A 127 -2.49 -6.44 -18.43
N CYS A 128 -3.49 -7.32 -18.55
CA CYS A 128 -4.76 -7.11 -17.85
C CYS A 128 -4.57 -7.39 -16.36
N THR A 129 -4.98 -6.46 -15.50
CA THR A 129 -4.86 -6.59 -14.05
C THR A 129 -6.17 -6.20 -13.38
N GLY A 130 -6.74 -7.12 -12.60
CA GLY A 130 -7.90 -6.87 -11.77
C GLY A 130 -7.61 -6.06 -10.52
N SER A 131 -8.59 -5.25 -10.13
CA SER A 131 -8.56 -4.36 -8.97
C SER A 131 -9.91 -4.36 -8.24
N ASN A 132 -9.99 -3.60 -7.13
CA ASN A 132 -11.19 -3.51 -6.29
C ASN A 132 -11.74 -4.90 -5.88
N PRO A 133 -10.99 -5.66 -5.04
CA PRO A 133 -11.32 -7.04 -4.75
C PRO A 133 -12.67 -7.20 -4.03
N VAL A 134 -13.39 -8.29 -4.32
CA VAL A 134 -14.65 -8.67 -3.67
C VAL A 134 -14.42 -8.92 -2.18
N VAL A 135 -15.09 -8.14 -1.33
CA VAL A 135 -15.01 -8.27 0.14
C VAL A 135 -16.13 -9.18 0.64
N CYS A 136 -15.77 -10.40 1.05
CA CYS A 136 -16.71 -11.39 1.57
C CYS A 136 -16.99 -11.19 3.06
N VAL A 137 -17.99 -10.37 3.38
CA VAL A 137 -18.52 -10.24 4.74
C VAL A 137 -19.32 -11.48 5.17
N PRO A 138 -19.46 -11.78 6.47
CA PRO A 138 -20.39 -12.82 6.96
C PRO A 138 -21.83 -12.54 6.51
N ILE A 139 -22.55 -13.57 6.07
CA ILE A 139 -23.98 -13.46 5.73
C ILE A 139 -24.88 -13.21 6.96
N ASP A 140 -24.47 -13.69 8.12
CA ASP A 140 -25.11 -13.49 9.42
C ASP A 140 -24.09 -13.63 10.55
N ALA A 141 -24.53 -13.46 11.81
CA ALA A 141 -23.66 -13.53 13.00
C ALA A 141 -23.11 -14.93 13.33
N CYS A 142 -23.52 -15.96 12.59
CA CYS A 142 -23.23 -17.37 12.80
C CYS A 142 -22.25 -17.95 11.78
N HIS A 143 -21.98 -17.18 10.73
CA HIS A 143 -20.95 -17.46 9.73
C HIS A 143 -19.73 -16.57 9.97
N LEU A 144 -18.59 -16.98 9.42
CA LEU A 144 -17.38 -16.18 9.37
C LEU A 144 -17.32 -15.40 8.05
N ALA A 145 -16.38 -14.46 7.95
CA ALA A 145 -16.06 -13.81 6.70
C ALA A 145 -15.63 -14.87 5.67
N GLY A 146 -16.15 -14.74 4.45
CA GLY A 146 -15.92 -15.71 3.39
C GLY A 146 -14.57 -15.56 2.70
N THR A 147 -14.26 -16.54 1.86
CA THR A 147 -13.30 -16.39 0.76
C THR A 147 -14.06 -16.31 -0.56
N CYS A 148 -13.63 -15.43 -1.46
CA CYS A 148 -14.17 -15.36 -2.82
C CYS A 148 -13.54 -16.47 -3.69
N ASP A 149 -14.35 -17.12 -4.52
CA ASP A 149 -13.91 -18.07 -5.54
C ASP A 149 -13.49 -17.33 -6.84
N PRO A 150 -12.21 -17.35 -7.25
CA PRO A 150 -11.73 -16.66 -8.45
C PRO A 150 -12.43 -17.05 -9.75
N ALA A 151 -13.02 -18.25 -9.83
CA ALA A 151 -13.71 -18.70 -11.05
C ALA A 151 -15.15 -18.17 -11.18
N THR A 152 -15.76 -17.71 -10.08
CA THR A 152 -17.20 -17.36 -10.05
C THR A 152 -17.51 -16.00 -9.42
N GLY A 153 -16.58 -15.42 -8.66
CA GLY A 153 -16.81 -14.21 -7.85
C GLY A 153 -17.72 -14.43 -6.63
N ILE A 154 -18.09 -15.68 -6.34
CA ILE A 154 -19.02 -16.01 -5.27
C ILE A 154 -18.25 -16.18 -3.95
N CYS A 155 -18.73 -15.54 -2.90
CA CYS A 155 -18.23 -15.72 -1.54
C CYS A 155 -18.69 -17.04 -0.92
N SER A 156 -17.75 -17.80 -0.35
CA SER A 156 -18.07 -18.87 0.58
C SER A 156 -18.67 -18.30 1.88
N ASN A 157 -19.47 -19.09 2.58
CA ASN A 157 -20.05 -18.73 3.88
C ASN A 157 -19.80 -19.86 4.90
N PRO A 158 -18.58 -19.97 5.44
CA PRO A 158 -18.25 -20.98 6.45
C PRO A 158 -18.92 -20.66 7.79
N SER A 159 -19.58 -21.64 8.41
CA SER A 159 -20.18 -21.48 9.74
C SER A 159 -19.10 -21.39 10.84
N LYS A 160 -19.36 -20.63 11.92
CA LYS A 160 -18.52 -20.60 13.13
C LYS A 160 -18.46 -22.00 13.77
N ASP A 161 -17.31 -22.41 14.30
CA ASP A 161 -17.16 -23.64 15.10
C ASP A 161 -16.45 -23.31 16.43
N PRO A 162 -17.13 -23.44 17.60
CA PRO A 162 -18.53 -23.82 17.76
C PRO A 162 -19.50 -22.77 17.18
N VAL A 163 -20.72 -23.19 16.84
CA VAL A 163 -21.79 -22.32 16.29
C VAL A 163 -22.41 -21.45 17.40
N VAL A 164 -21.59 -20.55 17.95
CA VAL A 164 -21.95 -19.58 18.98
C VAL A 164 -22.03 -18.18 18.39
N CYS A 165 -22.83 -17.35 19.03
CA CYS A 165 -22.91 -15.93 18.75
C CYS A 165 -22.40 -15.13 19.94
N ASP A 166 -21.78 -14.01 19.62
CA ASP A 166 -21.27 -13.06 20.59
C ASP A 166 -22.44 -12.42 21.36
N ALA A 167 -22.20 -11.90 22.57
CA ALA A 167 -23.25 -11.25 23.35
C ALA A 167 -23.78 -10.02 22.58
N VAL A 168 -25.10 -9.92 22.42
CA VAL A 168 -25.73 -8.80 21.68
C VAL A 168 -25.62 -7.45 22.41
N ASP A 169 -25.50 -7.49 23.72
CA ASP A 169 -25.31 -6.34 24.61
C ASP A 169 -24.65 -6.77 25.93
N GLN A 170 -24.42 -5.80 26.82
CA GLN A 170 -23.79 -6.02 28.12
C GLN A 170 -24.63 -6.85 29.11
N CYS A 171 -25.92 -7.09 28.85
CA CYS A 171 -26.81 -7.92 29.67
C CYS A 171 -27.21 -9.24 29.00
N ALA A 172 -26.60 -9.56 27.87
CA ALA A 172 -26.63 -10.87 27.25
C ALA A 172 -25.35 -11.67 27.55
N MET A 173 -25.46 -13.00 27.58
CA MET A 173 -24.32 -13.91 27.46
C MET A 173 -24.16 -14.35 26.00
N GLY A 174 -22.97 -14.83 25.63
CA GLY A 174 -22.76 -15.50 24.35
C GLY A 174 -23.78 -16.62 24.15
N GLY A 175 -24.41 -16.65 22.98
CA GLY A 175 -25.58 -17.47 22.70
C GLY A 175 -25.28 -18.68 21.82
N THR A 176 -26.29 -19.52 21.65
CA THR A 176 -26.29 -20.54 20.59
C THR A 176 -26.88 -19.93 19.32
N CYS A 177 -26.31 -20.24 18.16
CA CYS A 177 -26.97 -19.94 16.89
C CYS A 177 -27.55 -21.20 16.23
N ASN A 178 -28.70 -21.02 15.57
CA ASN A 178 -29.24 -21.98 14.62
C ASN A 178 -28.71 -21.69 13.20
N PRO A 179 -27.77 -22.49 12.66
CA PRO A 179 -27.18 -22.25 11.34
C PRO A 179 -28.15 -22.47 10.18
N ALA A 180 -29.32 -23.10 10.40
CA ALA A 180 -30.36 -23.24 9.38
C ALA A 180 -31.22 -21.97 9.21
N THR A 181 -31.18 -21.03 10.17
CA THR A 181 -31.98 -19.80 10.14
C THR A 181 -31.18 -18.51 10.35
N GLY A 182 -29.88 -18.61 10.66
CA GLY A 182 -29.04 -17.46 11.03
C GLY A 182 -29.46 -16.78 12.34
N VAL A 183 -30.34 -17.41 13.12
CA VAL A 183 -30.93 -16.80 14.34
C VAL A 183 -30.09 -17.13 15.55
N CYS A 184 -29.66 -16.07 16.22
CA CYS A 184 -28.95 -16.08 17.48
C CYS A 184 -29.92 -16.08 18.66
N VAL A 185 -29.68 -16.94 19.66
CA VAL A 185 -30.42 -16.95 20.93
C VAL A 185 -29.43 -16.77 22.07
N THR A 186 -29.30 -15.52 22.52
CA THR A 186 -28.46 -15.13 23.65
C THR A 186 -29.26 -15.14 24.96
N PRO A 187 -28.91 -15.97 25.95
CA PRO A 187 -29.57 -15.94 27.26
C PRO A 187 -29.17 -14.66 28.03
N PRO A 188 -30.06 -14.09 28.86
CA PRO A 188 -29.74 -12.92 29.68
C PRO A 188 -28.70 -13.28 30.76
N LYS A 189 -27.83 -12.32 31.09
CA LYS A 189 -26.97 -12.38 32.27
C LYS A 189 -27.83 -12.41 33.56
N PRO A 190 -27.32 -12.98 34.66
CA PRO A 190 -28.00 -12.94 35.96
C PRO A 190 -28.35 -11.52 36.40
N ASP A 191 -29.49 -11.35 37.06
CA ASP A 191 -29.87 -10.08 37.68
C ASP A 191 -28.80 -9.63 38.69
N GLY A 192 -28.43 -8.35 38.67
CA GLY A 192 -27.31 -7.81 39.45
C GLY A 192 -25.93 -7.91 38.79
N SER A 193 -25.82 -8.48 37.57
CA SER A 193 -24.58 -8.41 36.79
C SER A 193 -24.26 -6.96 36.39
N PRO A 194 -22.99 -6.52 36.42
CA PRO A 194 -22.63 -5.16 36.03
C PRO A 194 -22.88 -4.91 34.53
N CYS A 195 -23.31 -3.69 34.24
CA CYS A 195 -23.49 -3.13 32.90
C CYS A 195 -23.35 -1.60 32.99
N ASN A 196 -23.57 -0.88 31.89
CA ASN A 196 -23.57 0.58 31.84
C ASN A 196 -24.61 1.08 30.82
N THR A 197 -25.46 2.02 31.24
CA THR A 197 -26.44 2.71 30.39
C THR A 197 -25.87 3.90 29.60
N GLY A 198 -24.62 4.30 29.86
CA GLY A 198 -24.00 5.52 29.34
C GLY A 198 -24.43 6.80 30.08
N SER A 199 -25.01 6.65 31.29
CA SER A 199 -25.54 7.76 32.09
C SER A 199 -24.54 8.21 33.15
N HIS A 200 -23.72 9.22 32.84
CA HIS A 200 -22.71 9.79 33.76
C HIS A 200 -23.30 10.63 34.91
N VAL A 201 -24.54 10.37 35.36
CA VAL A 201 -25.30 11.33 36.19
C VAL A 201 -24.87 11.32 37.67
N ALA A 202 -24.36 10.20 38.20
CA ALA A 202 -23.53 10.13 39.42
C ALA A 202 -22.99 8.69 39.65
N CYS A 203 -21.72 8.50 40.00
CA CYS A 203 -21.16 7.18 40.39
C CYS A 203 -21.61 6.72 41.81
N SER A 204 -22.92 6.70 42.09
CA SER A 204 -23.48 6.42 43.43
C SER A 204 -23.94 4.96 43.71
N VAL A 205 -24.31 4.16 42.70
CA VAL A 205 -24.71 2.74 42.84
C VAL A 205 -24.46 2.02 41.49
N PRO A 206 -23.86 0.82 41.39
CA PRO A 206 -23.61 0.22 40.07
C PRO A 206 -24.85 0.03 39.18
N ASP A 207 -24.69 0.36 37.89
CA ASP A 207 -25.64 -0.03 36.83
C ASP A 207 -25.67 -1.56 36.74
N THR A 208 -26.87 -2.15 36.76
CA THR A 208 -27.01 -3.61 36.82
C THR A 208 -28.06 -4.16 35.87
N CYS A 209 -27.77 -5.34 35.34
CA CYS A 209 -28.71 -6.09 34.53
C CYS A 209 -29.91 -6.51 35.39
N GLN A 210 -31.11 -6.30 34.87
CA GLN A 210 -32.35 -6.84 35.41
C GLN A 210 -33.22 -7.31 34.24
N GLY A 211 -33.57 -8.60 34.21
CA GLY A 211 -34.41 -9.19 33.16
C GLY A 211 -33.80 -9.14 31.75
N GLY A 212 -32.46 -9.04 31.63
CA GLY A 212 -31.76 -8.86 30.36
C GLY A 212 -31.66 -7.41 29.85
N THR A 213 -32.17 -6.43 30.60
CA THR A 213 -31.96 -5.00 30.32
C THR A 213 -31.00 -4.39 31.32
N CYS A 214 -30.13 -3.48 30.89
CA CYS A 214 -29.31 -2.70 31.83
C CYS A 214 -30.18 -1.63 32.51
N VAL A 215 -30.13 -1.56 33.84
CA VAL A 215 -30.89 -0.61 34.66
C VAL A 215 -29.92 0.33 35.36
N GLU A 216 -30.20 1.63 35.26
CA GLU A 216 -29.40 2.70 35.84
C GLU A 216 -29.40 2.62 37.38
N GLY A 217 -28.21 2.44 37.95
CA GLY A 217 -27.92 2.68 39.36
C GLY A 217 -27.06 3.94 39.55
N GLY A 218 -26.26 4.28 38.54
CA GLY A 218 -25.16 5.24 38.65
C GLY A 218 -23.81 4.58 38.98
N GLY A 219 -23.32 3.65 38.16
CA GLY A 219 -21.89 3.26 38.06
C GLY A 219 -21.16 2.58 39.23
N GLY A 220 -21.17 3.16 40.44
CA GLY A 220 -20.17 2.90 41.49
C GLY A 220 -18.81 3.54 41.15
N ASP A 221 -18.03 3.94 42.15
CA ASP A 221 -16.65 4.47 42.03
C ASP A 221 -15.91 3.98 43.28
N ARG A 222 -15.14 2.90 43.11
CA ARG A 222 -14.58 2.10 44.23
C ARG A 222 -13.27 2.66 44.77
N ASP A 223 -12.43 3.23 43.91
CA ASP A 223 -11.12 3.75 44.29
C ASP A 223 -11.10 5.28 44.48
N GLY A 224 -12.14 5.98 44.04
CA GLY A 224 -12.38 7.41 44.27
C GLY A 224 -11.74 8.33 43.24
N ASP A 225 -11.50 7.86 42.01
CA ASP A 225 -10.81 8.63 40.96
C ASP A 225 -11.76 9.51 40.09
N HIS A 226 -13.07 9.34 40.28
CA HIS A 226 -14.20 9.96 39.56
C HIS A 226 -14.54 9.38 38.17
N VAL A 227 -13.98 8.24 37.79
CA VAL A 227 -14.50 7.34 36.77
C VAL A 227 -15.38 6.30 37.48
N CYS A 228 -16.44 5.82 36.83
CA CYS A 228 -17.30 4.81 37.45
C CYS A 228 -16.76 3.39 37.16
N ASP A 229 -16.87 2.43 38.08
CA ASP A 229 -16.39 1.02 38.00
C ASP A 229 -16.69 0.29 36.65
N ALA A 230 -17.70 0.74 35.89
CA ALA A 230 -18.14 0.16 34.62
C ALA A 230 -17.59 0.87 33.36
N ASP A 231 -17.06 2.08 33.51
CA ASP A 231 -16.31 2.84 32.50
C ASP A 231 -14.80 2.86 32.79
N ASP A 232 -14.41 2.40 33.98
CA ASP A 232 -13.05 2.39 34.49
C ASP A 232 -12.27 1.13 34.01
N ASN A 233 -11.14 1.35 33.36
CA ASN A 233 -10.21 0.29 32.94
C ASN A 233 -9.28 -0.20 34.08
N CYS A 234 -9.35 0.42 35.26
CA CYS A 234 -8.70 0.00 36.50
C CYS A 234 -9.58 0.14 37.77
N PRO A 235 -10.72 -0.56 37.93
CA PRO A 235 -11.72 -0.41 39.02
C PRO A 235 -11.29 -0.63 40.49
N ASP A 236 -10.00 -0.72 40.77
CA ASP A 236 -9.38 -0.85 42.10
C ASP A 236 -8.11 0.05 42.24
N TYR A 237 -7.74 0.85 41.22
CA TYR A 237 -6.47 1.60 41.12
C TYR A 237 -6.59 2.96 40.37
N ALA A 238 -6.96 4.00 41.12
CA ALA A 238 -7.27 5.34 40.64
C ALA A 238 -6.39 5.88 39.49
N ASN A 239 -7.00 6.07 38.31
CA ASN A 239 -6.36 6.51 37.07
C ASN A 239 -7.30 7.38 36.21
N THR A 240 -7.59 8.60 36.67
CA THR A 240 -8.57 9.51 36.08
C THR A 240 -8.31 9.87 34.60
N ASP A 241 -7.12 9.58 34.07
CA ASP A 241 -6.78 9.75 32.64
C ASP A 241 -7.13 8.55 31.76
N GLN A 242 -7.50 7.41 32.34
CA GLN A 242 -7.94 6.17 31.67
C GLN A 242 -6.96 5.74 30.58
N GLY A 243 -5.66 5.90 30.87
CA GLY A 243 -4.57 5.45 30.02
C GLY A 243 -4.64 3.94 29.81
N ASP A 244 -4.41 3.51 28.57
CA ASP A 244 -4.39 2.13 28.09
C ASP A 244 -3.44 2.15 26.87
N LEU A 245 -2.21 1.67 27.08
CA LEU A 245 -1.11 1.91 26.16
C LEU A 245 -1.09 0.86 25.04
N ASP A 246 -1.39 -0.39 25.37
CA ASP A 246 -1.44 -1.50 24.41
C ASP A 246 -2.84 -1.74 23.79
N ARG A 247 -3.91 -1.22 24.41
CA ARG A 247 -5.32 -1.35 24.02
C ARG A 247 -5.91 -2.74 24.22
N ASP A 248 -5.45 -3.48 25.21
CA ASP A 248 -6.10 -4.73 25.64
C ASP A 248 -7.34 -4.49 26.52
N GLY A 249 -7.52 -3.27 27.03
CA GLY A 249 -8.66 -2.85 27.85
C GLY A 249 -8.41 -2.84 29.36
N ILE A 250 -7.18 -3.12 29.81
CA ILE A 250 -6.72 -2.96 31.19
C ILE A 250 -5.84 -1.69 31.24
N GLY A 251 -6.06 -0.80 32.20
CA GLY A 251 -5.39 0.50 32.19
C GLY A 251 -3.94 0.51 32.69
N ASP A 252 -3.18 1.52 32.25
CA ASP A 252 -1.77 1.85 32.60
C ASP A 252 -1.43 1.77 34.10
N ALA A 253 -2.43 1.92 34.98
CA ALA A 253 -2.27 1.97 36.44
C ALA A 253 -2.43 0.61 37.15
N CYS A 254 -3.10 -0.34 36.52
CA CYS A 254 -3.39 -1.65 37.08
C CYS A 254 -2.88 -2.81 36.22
N ASP A 255 -2.61 -2.58 34.93
CA ASP A 255 -1.85 -3.53 34.14
C ASP A 255 -0.36 -3.52 34.51
N GLY A 256 0.20 -4.72 34.58
CA GLY A 256 1.62 -4.94 34.81
C GLY A 256 2.41 -5.19 33.54
N ASN A 257 1.74 -5.45 32.42
CA ASN A 257 2.37 -5.64 31.13
C ASN A 257 2.71 -4.27 30.56
N ASP A 258 1.80 -3.29 30.59
CA ASP A 258 2.03 -1.88 30.32
C ASP A 258 2.99 -1.26 31.34
N ALA A 259 4.16 -0.83 30.88
CA ALA A 259 5.00 0.06 31.69
C ALA A 259 5.82 1.05 30.86
N LYS A 260 5.69 2.33 31.23
CA LYS A 260 6.44 3.45 30.64
C LYS A 260 7.93 3.17 30.47
N LEU A 261 8.37 3.11 29.22
CA LEU A 261 9.76 2.83 28.86
C LEU A 261 10.62 4.09 28.95
N ILE A 262 11.52 4.15 29.93
CA ILE A 262 12.43 5.27 30.09
C ILE A 262 13.65 5.08 29.18
N ILE A 263 13.60 5.63 27.97
CA ILE A 263 14.73 5.64 27.02
C ILE A 263 15.80 6.63 27.49
N THR A 264 16.90 6.12 28.03
CA THR A 264 18.02 6.96 28.49
C THR A 264 18.94 7.43 27.36
N SER A 265 19.12 6.60 26.32
CA SER A 265 19.90 6.96 25.15
C SER A 265 19.46 6.15 23.94
N LEU A 266 19.35 6.81 22.78
CA LEU A 266 19.07 6.18 21.50
C LEU A 266 20.05 6.73 20.45
N SER A 267 20.51 5.89 19.53
CA SER A 267 21.35 6.32 18.42
C SER A 267 21.02 5.56 17.16
N ILE A 268 20.85 6.31 16.08
CA ILE A 268 20.58 5.83 14.73
C ILE A 268 21.78 6.21 13.88
N ARG A 269 22.36 5.23 13.18
CA ARG A 269 23.50 5.45 12.28
C ARG A 269 23.24 4.77 10.96
N GLY A 270 23.27 5.54 9.88
CA GLY A 270 23.19 5.02 8.52
C GLY A 270 24.45 4.28 8.03
N SER A 271 24.32 3.55 6.93
CA SER A 271 25.43 2.86 6.28
C SER A 271 26.10 3.69 5.20
N ARG A 272 27.37 4.01 5.43
CA ARG A 272 28.21 4.71 4.43
C ARG A 272 28.89 3.77 3.42
N ARG A 273 28.47 2.50 3.31
CA ARG A 273 29.07 1.51 2.39
C ARG A 273 27.99 0.65 1.75
N ALA A 274 27.99 0.57 0.43
CA ALA A 274 27.14 -0.34 -0.33
C ALA A 274 27.29 -1.79 0.19
N GLY A 275 26.17 -2.50 0.35
CA GLY A 275 26.15 -3.88 0.87
C GLY A 275 26.45 -4.01 2.36
N LYS A 276 26.36 -2.94 3.16
CA LYS A 276 26.38 -3.00 4.63
C LYS A 276 25.16 -2.30 5.21
N TYR A 277 24.69 -2.79 6.35
CA TYR A 277 23.62 -2.17 7.11
C TYR A 277 24.12 -1.05 8.04
N GLY A 278 23.24 -0.11 8.35
CA GLY A 278 23.42 0.83 9.45
C GLY A 278 23.23 0.15 10.80
N SER A 279 23.00 0.92 11.87
CA SER A 279 22.56 0.35 13.15
C SER A 279 21.71 1.32 13.95
N ILE A 280 20.61 0.81 14.49
CA ILE A 280 19.89 1.40 15.60
C ILE A 280 20.43 0.80 16.91
N SER A 281 20.54 1.60 17.96
CA SER A 281 20.93 1.14 19.29
C SER A 281 20.29 1.99 20.36
N ALA A 282 19.63 1.36 21.33
CA ALA A 282 18.98 2.06 22.44
C ALA A 282 19.31 1.42 23.78
N LYS A 283 19.20 2.22 24.84
CA LYS A 283 19.35 1.80 26.23
C LYS A 283 18.35 2.55 27.08
N GLY A 284 17.81 1.87 28.07
CA GLY A 284 16.89 2.47 29.01
C GLY A 284 16.54 1.53 30.14
N LYS A 285 15.42 1.82 30.77
CA LYS A 285 14.89 1.07 31.90
C LYS A 285 13.36 1.17 31.94
N PHE A 286 12.73 0.19 32.55
CA PHE A 286 11.35 0.25 33.01
C PHE A 286 11.28 -0.27 34.44
N ARG A 287 10.17 -0.01 35.12
CA ARG A 287 9.83 -0.67 36.39
C ARG A 287 8.85 -1.80 36.11
N ILE A 288 8.92 -2.85 36.92
CA ILE A 288 7.88 -3.86 37.12
C ILE A 288 7.24 -3.50 38.46
N GLU A 289 5.95 -3.17 38.48
CA GLU A 289 5.25 -2.72 39.70
C GLU A 289 4.94 -3.94 40.60
N PRO A 290 5.31 -3.94 41.90
CA PRO A 290 5.17 -5.11 42.75
C PRO A 290 3.74 -5.27 43.30
N ALA A 291 2.78 -5.62 42.43
CA ALA A 291 1.36 -5.75 42.79
C ALA A 291 0.69 -7.10 42.41
N SER A 292 1.38 -8.05 41.78
CA SER A 292 0.84 -9.41 41.57
C SER A 292 1.90 -10.52 41.50
N PRO A 293 1.63 -11.72 42.04
CA PRO A 293 2.59 -12.83 42.16
C PRO A 293 2.95 -13.55 40.84
N MET A 294 2.65 -12.95 39.67
CA MET A 294 2.88 -13.54 38.35
C MET A 294 3.62 -12.65 37.34
N GLN A 295 4.06 -11.44 37.69
CA GLN A 295 4.87 -10.61 36.78
C GLN A 295 6.32 -11.14 36.65
N SER A 296 6.49 -12.19 35.85
CA SER A 296 7.80 -12.52 35.26
C SER A 296 7.89 -11.89 33.87
N PHE A 297 8.68 -10.83 33.73
CA PHE A 297 9.19 -10.45 32.40
C PHE A 297 9.98 -11.63 31.85
N ASP A 298 9.43 -12.31 30.84
CA ASP A 298 10.01 -13.49 30.21
C ASP A 298 10.03 -13.36 28.69
N SER A 299 10.58 -14.37 28.00
CA SER A 299 10.76 -14.35 26.54
C SER A 299 9.78 -15.21 25.76
N ARG A 300 8.79 -15.81 26.43
CA ARG A 300 7.83 -16.71 25.78
C ARG A 300 7.05 -15.95 24.72
N GLY A 301 6.76 -16.61 23.61
CA GLY A 301 6.19 -15.94 22.43
C GLY A 301 7.15 -15.00 21.68
N GLY A 302 8.40 -14.84 22.14
CA GLY A 302 9.40 -13.98 21.53
C GLY A 302 9.32 -12.52 21.98
N ILE A 303 10.25 -11.71 21.47
CA ILE A 303 10.35 -10.27 21.76
C ILE A 303 10.42 -9.54 20.43
N THR A 304 9.57 -8.53 20.25
CA THR A 304 9.62 -7.57 19.15
C THR A 304 9.99 -6.20 19.70
N ALA A 305 10.82 -5.45 18.95
CA ALA A 305 11.18 -4.07 19.21
C ALA A 305 10.92 -3.23 17.95
N ARG A 306 10.02 -2.25 18.04
CA ARG A 306 9.71 -1.31 16.96
C ARG A 306 10.24 0.06 17.33
N VAL A 307 10.91 0.71 16.38
CA VAL A 307 11.40 2.08 16.51
C VAL A 307 10.79 2.91 15.40
N THR A 308 10.05 3.94 15.79
CA THR A 308 9.36 4.87 14.88
C THR A 308 9.80 6.31 15.12
N ASP A 309 9.62 7.14 14.11
CA ASP A 309 9.57 8.59 14.24
C ASP A 309 8.25 9.13 13.66
N ASP A 310 8.01 10.43 13.75
CA ASP A 310 6.75 11.06 13.33
C ASP A 310 6.65 11.32 11.80
N LEU A 311 7.60 10.80 11.00
CA LEU A 311 7.68 11.09 9.56
C LEU A 311 7.84 9.84 8.67
N ALA A 312 8.91 9.06 8.86
CA ALA A 312 9.34 8.04 7.89
C ALA A 312 10.17 6.90 8.47
N LEU A 313 10.64 7.01 9.71
CA LEU A 313 11.27 5.88 10.39
C LEU A 313 10.17 4.94 10.90
N ASP A 314 10.16 3.72 10.40
CA ASP A 314 9.47 2.59 11.01
C ASP A 314 10.33 1.34 10.81
N HIS A 315 11.00 0.91 11.88
CA HIS A 315 11.89 -0.24 11.82
C HIS A 315 11.63 -1.21 12.96
N THR A 316 11.34 -2.46 12.61
CA THR A 316 10.99 -3.52 13.55
C THR A 316 12.06 -4.62 13.54
N ALA A 317 12.54 -4.99 14.73
CA ALA A 317 13.34 -6.18 14.97
C ALA A 317 12.52 -7.19 15.77
N LYS A 318 12.50 -8.47 15.34
CA LYS A 318 11.80 -9.56 16.02
C LYS A 318 12.78 -10.66 16.40
N TRP A 319 12.65 -11.20 17.61
CA TRP A 319 13.34 -12.39 18.09
C TRP A 319 12.31 -13.43 18.52
N GLU A 320 12.40 -14.65 18.00
CA GLU A 320 11.55 -15.77 18.44
C GLU A 320 11.98 -16.25 19.83
N ASP A 321 11.10 -16.93 20.58
CA ASP A 321 11.44 -17.49 21.92
C ASP A 321 12.68 -18.40 21.87
N THR A 322 12.87 -19.15 20.79
CA THR A 322 14.05 -20.01 20.56
C THR A 322 15.36 -19.23 20.33
N GLU A 323 15.28 -17.95 19.95
CA GLU A 323 16.41 -17.03 19.81
C GLU A 323 16.73 -16.31 21.14
N CYS A 324 15.89 -16.49 22.17
CA CYS A 324 16.04 -15.92 23.50
C CYS A 324 16.61 -16.93 24.51
N ARG A 325 17.40 -16.43 25.48
CA ARG A 325 17.98 -17.24 26.57
C ARG A 325 17.95 -16.51 27.90
N THR A 326 17.42 -17.17 28.92
CA THR A 326 17.45 -16.70 30.32
C THR A 326 18.81 -17.02 30.95
N LEU A 327 19.47 -15.98 31.47
CA LEU A 327 20.82 -15.99 32.03
C LEU A 327 20.77 -15.45 33.47
N GLY A 328 20.20 -16.24 34.38
CA GLY A 328 19.97 -15.83 35.77
C GLY A 328 18.88 -14.76 35.85
N ARG A 329 19.23 -13.53 36.25
CA ARG A 329 18.30 -12.37 36.33
C ARG A 329 18.31 -11.49 35.07
N ALA A 330 18.61 -12.10 33.92
CA ALA A 330 18.73 -11.42 32.64
C ALA A 330 18.17 -12.29 31.52
N ILE A 331 17.65 -11.64 30.48
CA ILE A 331 17.22 -12.29 29.24
C ILE A 331 18.05 -11.69 28.12
N ALA A 332 18.58 -12.53 27.23
CA ALA A 332 19.33 -12.09 26.06
C ALA A 332 18.80 -12.84 24.83
N CYS A 333 18.30 -12.08 23.85
CA CYS A 333 17.88 -12.62 22.57
C CYS A 333 18.86 -12.18 21.48
N ARG A 334 19.26 -13.12 20.61
CA ARG A 334 20.24 -12.88 19.55
C ARG A 334 19.98 -13.82 18.37
N LYS A 335 20.16 -13.29 17.15
CA LYS A 335 20.18 -14.11 15.93
C LYS A 335 21.58 -14.63 15.63
N ASP A 336 21.72 -15.90 15.26
CA ASP A 336 23.03 -16.56 15.11
C ASP A 336 23.93 -15.94 14.03
N THR A 337 23.35 -15.34 13.00
CA THR A 337 24.06 -14.86 11.80
C THR A 337 24.31 -13.35 11.74
N GLU A 338 23.67 -12.56 12.61
CA GLU A 338 23.55 -11.10 12.44
C GLU A 338 23.70 -10.36 13.79
N PRO A 339 24.10 -9.07 13.81
CA PRO A 339 24.36 -8.33 15.05
C PRO A 339 23.08 -7.81 15.74
N PHE A 340 21.95 -8.50 15.58
CA PHE A 340 20.70 -8.24 16.30
C PHE A 340 20.81 -8.84 17.70
N GLU A 341 20.93 -7.99 18.71
CA GLU A 341 20.82 -8.40 20.11
C GLU A 341 19.93 -7.44 20.90
N VAL A 342 19.11 -8.02 21.78
CA VAL A 342 18.45 -7.31 22.86
C VAL A 342 18.77 -8.03 24.17
N LYS A 343 19.10 -7.25 25.19
CA LYS A 343 19.37 -7.75 26.54
C LYS A 343 18.60 -6.96 27.58
N PHE A 344 17.87 -7.68 28.42
CA PHE A 344 17.18 -7.20 29.60
C PHE A 344 17.89 -7.73 30.86
N SER A 345 17.94 -6.94 31.92
CA SER A 345 18.56 -7.36 33.19
C SER A 345 18.06 -6.54 34.37
N ALA A 346 17.75 -7.20 35.48
CA ALA A 346 17.39 -6.52 36.73
C ALA A 346 18.54 -5.61 37.22
N ALA A 347 18.20 -4.41 37.69
CA ALA A 347 19.20 -3.48 38.21
C ALA A 347 19.73 -3.94 39.57
N SER A 348 21.05 -3.92 39.73
CA SER A 348 21.73 -4.28 40.99
C SER A 348 21.30 -3.44 42.20
N SER A 349 20.78 -2.23 41.98
CA SER A 349 20.32 -1.30 43.03
C SER A 349 18.84 -1.44 43.38
N ASN A 350 18.02 -1.97 42.47
CA ASN A 350 16.61 -2.28 42.71
C ASN A 350 16.21 -3.40 41.72
N PRO A 351 15.87 -4.61 42.21
CA PRO A 351 15.51 -5.74 41.36
C PRO A 351 14.31 -5.50 40.44
N ASP A 352 13.41 -4.61 40.83
CA ASP A 352 12.14 -4.30 40.16
C ASP A 352 12.34 -3.33 38.98
N VAL A 353 13.54 -2.77 38.83
CA VAL A 353 13.92 -1.93 37.69
C VAL A 353 14.69 -2.78 36.69
N ILE A 354 14.08 -3.11 35.56
CA ILE A 354 14.76 -3.79 34.47
C ILE A 354 15.47 -2.77 33.60
N LYS A 355 16.75 -3.00 33.32
CA LYS A 355 17.56 -2.26 32.35
C LYS A 355 17.58 -3.01 31.04
N PHE A 356 17.33 -2.32 29.93
CA PHE A 356 17.49 -2.87 28.59
C PHE A 356 18.66 -2.23 27.83
N SER A 357 19.25 -3.00 26.92
CA SER A 357 20.20 -2.55 25.92
C SER A 357 19.95 -3.33 24.64
N MET A 358 19.74 -2.63 23.53
CA MET A 358 19.47 -3.25 22.22
C MET A 358 20.36 -2.69 21.12
N ARG A 359 20.61 -3.52 20.12
CA ARG A 359 21.30 -3.16 18.88
C ARG A 359 20.77 -4.03 17.75
N PHE A 360 20.34 -3.41 16.66
CA PHE A 360 19.96 -4.12 15.44
C PHE A 360 20.40 -3.32 14.20
N PRO A 361 20.67 -3.98 13.06
CA PRO A 361 21.02 -3.31 11.83
C PRO A 361 19.85 -2.50 11.27
N LEU A 362 20.20 -1.46 10.50
CA LEU A 362 19.27 -0.60 9.80
C LEU A 362 19.42 -0.89 8.30
N LEU A 363 18.38 -1.45 7.67
CA LEU A 363 18.46 -2.00 6.31
C LEU A 363 18.48 -0.91 5.22
N ALA A 364 17.81 0.22 5.46
CA ALA A 364 17.81 1.40 4.61
C ALA A 364 18.05 2.64 5.48
N ASP A 365 18.86 3.58 4.98
CA ASP A 365 19.10 4.85 5.66
C ASP A 365 17.85 5.74 5.53
N PRO A 366 17.21 6.16 6.65
CA PRO A 366 16.06 7.05 6.60
C PRO A 366 16.49 8.40 6.01
N ALA A 367 15.71 8.89 5.04
CA ALA A 367 16.05 10.09 4.27
C ALA A 367 16.15 11.35 5.14
N VAL A 368 15.26 11.43 6.14
CA VAL A 368 15.27 12.42 7.23
C VAL A 368 14.88 11.66 8.50
N LEU A 369 15.46 12.05 9.64
CA LEU A 369 15.08 11.58 10.98
C LEU A 369 14.47 12.75 11.74
N HIS A 370 13.30 12.58 12.33
CA HIS A 370 12.55 13.67 12.95
C HIS A 370 12.14 13.31 14.40
N PRO A 371 12.75 13.93 15.43
CA PRO A 371 12.39 13.66 16.83
C PRO A 371 11.00 14.21 17.18
N PRO A 372 10.22 13.55 18.06
CA PRO A 372 10.65 12.47 18.96
C PRO A 372 10.69 11.08 18.32
N VAL A 373 11.67 10.28 18.75
CA VAL A 373 11.75 8.87 18.35
C VAL A 373 11.05 8.02 19.41
N SER A 374 10.08 7.20 19.00
CA SER A 374 9.41 6.19 19.83
C SER A 374 10.19 4.86 19.82
N LEU A 375 10.11 4.13 20.93
CA LEU A 375 10.52 2.73 21.03
C LEU A 375 9.43 1.95 21.74
N THR A 376 8.93 0.93 21.06
CA THR A 376 7.94 -0.02 21.57
C THR A 376 8.58 -1.40 21.70
N PHE A 377 8.37 -2.08 22.83
CA PHE A 377 8.58 -3.52 22.97
C PHE A 377 7.24 -4.24 23.02
N THR A 378 7.22 -5.44 22.44
CA THR A 378 6.04 -6.31 22.33
C THR A 378 6.47 -7.75 22.59
N THR A 379 5.86 -8.41 23.56
CA THR A 379 5.98 -9.84 23.88
C THR A 379 4.59 -10.46 23.78
N HIS A 380 4.51 -11.78 23.56
CA HIS A 380 3.23 -12.51 23.42
C HIS A 380 2.23 -12.00 22.35
N GLY A 381 2.57 -10.95 21.58
CA GLY A 381 1.70 -10.28 20.61
C GLY A 381 1.10 -8.95 21.08
N ILE A 382 1.39 -8.52 22.31
CA ILE A 382 0.81 -7.34 22.99
C ILE A 382 1.91 -6.29 23.27
N ILE A 383 1.58 -4.99 23.32
CA ILE A 383 2.55 -3.87 23.40
C ILE A 383 2.97 -3.60 24.86
N ASP A 384 3.74 -4.49 25.49
CA ASP A 384 4.10 -4.31 26.91
C ASP A 384 4.76 -2.94 27.26
N ARG A 385 5.57 -2.33 26.36
CA ARG A 385 6.35 -1.14 26.77
C ARG A 385 6.53 -0.12 25.64
N GLU A 386 5.99 1.09 25.76
CA GLU A 386 6.37 2.24 24.92
C GLU A 386 7.08 3.36 25.70
N GLY A 387 7.97 4.07 25.01
CA GLY A 387 8.45 5.38 25.43
C GLY A 387 9.00 6.20 24.28
N THR A 388 9.22 7.49 24.51
CA THR A 388 9.68 8.45 23.49
C THR A 388 10.94 9.21 23.93
N ILE A 389 11.74 9.67 22.97
CA ILE A 389 12.93 10.48 23.24
C ILE A 389 13.09 11.61 22.20
N GLY A 390 12.83 12.85 22.62
CA GLY A 390 12.90 14.05 21.77
C GLY A 390 14.26 14.78 21.75
N ALA A 391 15.08 14.61 22.78
CA ALA A 391 16.33 15.37 22.96
C ALA A 391 17.48 14.80 22.10
N CYS A 392 17.40 15.01 20.79
CA CYS A 392 18.31 14.48 19.78
C CYS A 392 19.26 15.54 19.20
N ARG A 393 20.46 15.10 18.79
CA ARG A 393 21.43 15.89 18.02
C ARG A 393 21.99 15.03 16.89
N ASP A 394 22.13 15.59 15.69
CA ASP A 394 22.96 14.97 14.65
C ASP A 394 24.45 15.13 15.00
N SER A 395 25.21 14.08 14.75
CA SER A 395 26.65 14.01 15.00
C SER A 395 27.34 13.22 13.88
N SER A 396 27.63 13.90 12.79
CA SER A 396 28.39 13.37 11.65
C SER A 396 27.77 12.08 11.07
N GLY A 397 26.51 12.14 10.62
CA GLY A 397 25.81 10.99 10.02
C GLY A 397 25.43 9.92 11.04
N ALA A 398 25.12 10.36 12.26
CA ALA A 398 24.51 9.53 13.29
C ALA A 398 23.71 10.43 14.24
N MET A 399 22.40 10.26 14.26
CA MET A 399 21.55 10.88 15.27
C MET A 399 21.83 10.24 16.63
N ARG A 400 21.90 11.09 17.67
CA ARG A 400 22.05 10.67 19.06
C ARG A 400 21.04 11.42 19.92
N CYS A 401 20.14 10.67 20.51
CA CYS A 401 19.18 11.14 21.49
C CYS A 401 19.66 10.74 22.89
N ARG A 402 19.55 11.66 23.85
CA ARG A 402 19.86 11.41 25.26
C ARG A 402 18.82 12.10 26.12
N GLN A 403 18.31 11.40 27.11
CA GLN A 403 17.54 12.04 28.17
C GLN A 403 18.46 13.06 28.89
N PRO A 404 17.98 14.27 29.18
CA PRO A 404 18.78 15.32 29.85
C PRO A 404 19.22 14.93 31.27
#